data_AF-R9HQQ5-F1
#
_entry.id   AF-R9HQQ5-F1
#
_cell.length_a   1.000
_cell.length_b   1.000
_cell.length_c   1.000
_cell.angle_alpha   90.00
_cell.angle_beta   90.00
_cell.angle_gamma   90.00
#
_symmetry.space_group_name_H-M   'P 1'
#
loop_
_entity.id
_entity.type
_entity.pdbx_description
1 polymer ?
#
loop_
_entity_poly.entity_id
_entity_poly.type
_entity_poly.pdbx_seq_one_letter_code
_entity_poly.pdbx_strand_id
1 'polypeptide(L)'
;MMQWIKKLFGIRCSEQITKELIERLPADKLCRKYIDGELASDMENEVFDSIMCVVELHAEVINGGFNQYYYNSGGERAQKAEDTFVKLGADRIADVVKRANNQYAANRNELQSVWDGTKEGFAHGYKEKLFDAFDDEYYALMRNDRQLYTMIGTYIKQHPQEFLTGMTEWYVLLK
;
A
#
# COMPACT_ATOMS: atom_id res chain seq x y z
N MET A 1 33.83 -0.93 -6.34
CA MET A 1 34.11 -2.16 -5.58
C MET A 1 32.87 -3.03 -5.37
N MET A 2 31.68 -2.47 -5.05
CA MET A 2 30.41 -3.22 -4.89
C MET A 2 29.83 -3.86 -6.17
N GLN A 3 30.11 -3.30 -7.35
CA GLN A 3 29.60 -3.81 -8.66
C GLN A 3 30.09 -5.23 -9.00
N TRP A 4 31.33 -5.58 -8.64
CA TRP A 4 31.91 -6.90 -8.91
C TRP A 4 31.31 -7.99 -8.00
N ILE A 5 31.00 -7.64 -6.76
CA ILE A 5 30.36 -8.51 -5.77
C ILE A 5 28.92 -8.84 -6.20
N LYS A 6 28.13 -7.83 -6.62
CA LYS A 6 26.75 -8.06 -7.13
C LYS A 6 26.71 -9.05 -8.30
N LYS A 7 27.72 -9.01 -9.18
CA LYS A 7 27.86 -9.90 -10.34
C LYS A 7 28.27 -11.33 -9.97
N LEU A 8 29.08 -11.51 -8.92
CA LEU A 8 29.56 -12.81 -8.46
C LEU A 8 28.49 -13.62 -7.71
N PHE A 9 27.56 -12.94 -7.03
CA PHE A 9 26.50 -13.56 -6.22
C PHE A 9 25.14 -13.66 -6.92
N GLY A 10 25.06 -13.32 -8.23
CA GLY A 10 23.79 -13.38 -8.97
C GLY A 10 22.69 -12.47 -8.41
N ILE A 11 23.07 -11.43 -7.64
CA ILE A 11 22.14 -10.45 -7.11
C ILE A 11 21.62 -9.67 -8.31
N ARG A 12 20.38 -9.97 -8.71
CA ARG A 12 19.65 -9.21 -9.74
C ARG A 12 19.68 -7.74 -9.31
N CYS A 13 20.25 -6.86 -10.13
CA CYS A 13 19.93 -5.44 -10.03
C CYS A 13 18.40 -5.31 -9.93
N SER A 14 17.90 -4.44 -9.06
CA SER A 14 16.51 -4.00 -9.13
C SER A 14 16.23 -3.61 -10.58
N GLU A 15 15.35 -4.37 -11.24
CA GLU A 15 14.91 -3.99 -12.58
C GLU A 15 13.88 -2.89 -12.38
N GLN A 16 14.39 -1.65 -12.34
CA GLN A 16 13.56 -0.46 -12.28
C GLN A 16 12.53 -0.47 -13.41
N ILE A 17 11.36 0.10 -13.13
CA ILE A 17 10.28 0.14 -14.12
C ILE A 17 10.70 0.98 -15.33
N THR A 18 10.39 0.51 -16.54
CA THR A 18 10.71 1.23 -17.78
C THR A 18 9.44 1.58 -18.54
N LYS A 19 9.55 2.50 -19.51
CA LYS A 19 8.43 2.89 -20.36
C LYS A 19 7.87 1.68 -21.13
N GLU A 20 8.73 0.81 -21.63
CA GLU A 20 8.34 -0.41 -22.35
C GLU A 20 7.58 -1.37 -21.44
N LEU A 21 7.96 -1.49 -20.16
CA LEU A 21 7.23 -2.30 -19.19
C LEU A 21 5.84 -1.70 -18.90
N ILE A 22 5.75 -0.38 -18.72
CA ILE A 22 4.48 0.33 -18.49
C ILE A 22 3.52 0.14 -19.66
N GLU A 23 4.01 0.23 -20.90
CA GLU A 23 3.18 0.06 -22.10
C GLU A 23 2.70 -1.39 -22.25
N ARG A 24 3.61 -2.36 -22.09
CA ARG A 24 3.37 -3.78 -22.39
C ARG A 24 2.62 -4.55 -21.31
N LEU A 25 2.92 -4.32 -20.04
CA LEU A 25 2.42 -5.20 -18.97
C LEU A 25 0.96 -4.91 -18.63
N PRO A 26 0.16 -5.95 -18.32
CA PRO A 26 -1.11 -5.79 -17.61
C PRO A 26 -0.90 -5.06 -16.28
N ALA A 27 -1.89 -4.29 -15.83
CA ALA A 27 -1.78 -3.41 -14.67
C ALA A 27 -1.37 -4.17 -13.39
N ASP A 28 -2.02 -5.29 -13.07
CA ASP A 28 -1.69 -6.12 -11.91
C ASP A 28 -0.23 -6.60 -11.93
N LYS A 29 0.24 -7.08 -13.09
CA LYS A 29 1.62 -7.52 -13.28
C LYS A 29 2.63 -6.36 -13.23
N LEU A 30 2.25 -5.19 -13.73
CA LEU A 30 3.06 -3.98 -13.70
C LEU A 30 3.26 -3.51 -12.26
N CYS A 31 2.18 -3.45 -11.47
CA CYS A 31 2.24 -3.14 -10.05
C CYS A 31 3.18 -4.09 -9.31
N ARG A 32 3.03 -5.41 -9.53
CA ARG A 32 3.91 -6.39 -8.89
C ARG A 32 5.37 -6.18 -9.26
N LYS A 33 5.65 -5.95 -10.55
CA LYS A 33 7.00 -5.69 -11.06
C LYS A 33 7.61 -4.43 -10.42
N TYR A 34 6.81 -3.37 -10.29
CA TYR A 34 7.22 -2.13 -9.64
C TYR A 34 7.59 -2.36 -8.16
N ILE A 35 6.70 -2.99 -7.39
CA ILE A 35 6.93 -3.29 -5.97
C ILE A 35 8.18 -4.15 -5.78
N ASP A 36 8.32 -5.24 -6.55
CA ASP A 36 9.49 -6.12 -6.44
C ASP A 36 10.80 -5.38 -6.79
N GLY A 37 10.74 -4.41 -7.72
CA GLY A 37 11.89 -3.57 -8.10
C GLY A 37 12.29 -2.59 -7.01
N GLU A 38 11.33 -1.88 -6.42
CA GLU A 38 11.58 -0.90 -5.36
C GLU A 38 11.99 -1.56 -4.04
N LEU A 39 11.44 -2.73 -3.69
CA LEU A 39 11.92 -3.50 -2.53
C LEU A 39 13.38 -3.95 -2.66
N ALA A 40 13.89 -4.08 -3.88
CA ALA A 40 15.28 -4.38 -4.15
C ALA A 40 16.15 -3.11 -4.30
N SER A 41 15.55 -1.92 -4.19
CA SER A 41 16.22 -0.63 -4.22
C SER A 41 16.66 -0.22 -2.81
N ASP A 42 17.82 0.42 -2.70
CA ASP A 42 18.32 0.99 -1.44
C ASP A 42 17.87 2.46 -1.24
N MET A 43 16.89 2.94 -2.03
CA MET A 43 16.46 4.35 -2.05
C MET A 43 15.08 4.55 -1.43
N GLU A 44 14.92 5.63 -0.66
CA GLU A 44 13.62 6.09 -0.21
C GLU A 44 12.83 6.72 -1.37
N ASN A 45 11.58 6.29 -1.54
CA ASN A 45 10.67 6.79 -2.57
C ASN A 45 9.28 7.03 -1.95
N GLU A 46 8.83 8.28 -1.91
CA GLU A 46 7.56 8.68 -1.29
C GLU A 46 6.33 8.06 -2.00
N VAL A 47 6.39 7.91 -3.32
CA VAL A 47 5.33 7.27 -4.11
C VAL A 47 5.26 5.78 -3.76
N PHE A 48 6.43 5.14 -3.64
CA PHE A 48 6.51 3.75 -3.20
C PHE A 48 5.97 3.58 -1.78
N ASP A 49 6.36 4.46 -0.84
CA ASP A 49 5.87 4.44 0.54
C ASP A 49 4.34 4.60 0.63
N SER A 50 3.76 5.48 -0.18
CA SER A 50 2.31 5.66 -0.30
C SER A 50 1.63 4.38 -0.78
N ILE A 51 2.18 3.74 -1.82
CA ILE A 51 1.70 2.46 -2.34
C ILE A 51 1.80 1.36 -1.27
N MET A 52 2.88 1.32 -0.49
CA MET A 52 3.03 0.32 0.57
C MET A 52 2.00 0.51 1.69
N CYS A 53 1.58 1.75 1.99
CA CYS A 53 0.51 1.98 2.98
C CYS A 53 -0.81 1.31 2.59
N VAL A 54 -1.22 1.39 1.31
CA VAL A 54 -2.46 0.75 0.85
C VAL A 54 -2.32 -0.77 0.72
N VAL A 55 -1.12 -1.25 0.37
CA VAL A 55 -0.82 -2.70 0.33
C VAL A 55 -0.87 -3.31 1.72
N GLU A 56 -0.27 -2.66 2.72
CA GLU A 56 -0.30 -3.08 4.12
C GLU A 56 -1.72 -3.08 4.67
N LEU A 57 -2.46 -1.97 4.50
CA LEU A 57 -3.85 -1.90 4.93
C LEU A 57 -4.69 -3.02 4.31
N HIS A 58 -4.59 -3.20 3.00
CA HIS A 58 -5.36 -4.22 2.30
C HIS A 58 -5.00 -5.63 2.79
N ALA A 59 -3.72 -5.94 2.95
CA ALA A 59 -3.28 -7.25 3.42
C ALA A 59 -3.82 -7.58 4.81
N GLU A 60 -3.80 -6.61 5.74
CA GLU A 60 -4.33 -6.79 7.08
C GLU A 60 -5.86 -6.90 7.09
N VAL A 61 -6.55 -6.04 6.34
CA VAL A 61 -8.02 -6.04 6.26
C VAL A 61 -8.54 -7.32 5.61
N ILE A 62 -7.92 -7.82 4.54
CA ILE A 62 -8.33 -9.09 3.93
C ILE A 62 -8.05 -10.29 4.85
N ASN A 63 -7.03 -10.20 5.69
CA ASN A 63 -6.66 -11.30 6.59
C ASN A 63 -7.50 -11.33 7.89
N GLY A 64 -7.86 -10.17 8.44
CA GLY A 64 -8.58 -10.08 9.72
C GLY A 64 -9.37 -8.80 9.93
N GLY A 65 -9.72 -8.08 8.87
CA GLY A 65 -10.47 -6.83 8.97
C GLY A 65 -9.68 -5.66 9.55
N PHE A 66 -10.35 -4.51 9.67
CA PHE A 66 -9.79 -3.28 10.21
C PHE A 66 -9.32 -3.43 11.66
N ASN A 67 -9.95 -4.29 12.46
CA ASN A 67 -9.47 -4.58 13.82
C ASN A 67 -8.02 -5.10 13.79
N GLN A 68 -7.71 -6.05 12.90
CA GLN A 68 -6.35 -6.57 12.75
C GLN A 68 -5.38 -5.49 12.27
N TYR A 69 -5.79 -4.70 11.27
CA TYR A 69 -4.98 -3.60 10.78
C TYR A 69 -4.58 -2.62 11.90
N TYR A 70 -5.53 -2.13 12.69
CA TYR A 70 -5.23 -1.17 13.76
C TYR A 70 -4.49 -1.80 14.94
N TYR A 71 -4.76 -3.07 15.26
CA TYR A 71 -4.02 -3.80 16.29
C TYR A 71 -2.54 -3.95 15.92
N ASN A 72 -2.24 -4.34 14.68
CA ASN A 72 -0.87 -4.59 14.22
C ASN A 72 -0.09 -3.29 13.95
N SER A 73 -0.75 -2.24 13.47
CA SER A 73 -0.07 -1.02 12.99
C SER A 73 -0.21 0.18 13.92
N GLY A 74 -1.11 0.15 14.91
CA GLY A 74 -1.46 1.33 15.71
C GLY A 74 -2.10 2.48 14.90
N GLY A 75 -2.47 2.24 13.64
CA GLY A 75 -3.05 3.22 12.73
C GLY A 75 -2.07 4.29 12.21
N GLU A 76 -0.76 4.13 12.43
CA GLU A 76 0.24 5.16 12.11
C GLU A 76 0.26 5.56 10.63
N ARG A 77 -0.01 4.61 9.73
CA ARG A 77 0.01 4.79 8.27
C ARG A 77 -1.39 4.96 7.66
N ALA A 78 -2.43 5.01 8.49
CA ALA A 78 -3.81 4.87 8.03
C ALA A 78 -4.32 6.08 7.24
N GLN A 79 -3.92 7.30 7.64
CA GLN A 79 -4.23 8.51 6.87
C GLN A 79 -3.54 8.49 5.51
N LYS A 80 -2.28 8.05 5.43
CA LYS A 80 -1.55 7.96 4.17
C LYS A 80 -2.18 6.91 3.24
N ALA A 81 -2.68 5.80 3.80
CA ALA A 81 -3.44 4.82 3.02
C ALA A 81 -4.76 5.41 2.47
N GLU A 82 -5.52 6.15 3.30
CA GLU A 82 -6.72 6.88 2.88
C GLU A 82 -6.43 7.83 1.70
N ASP A 83 -5.46 8.73 1.88
CA ASP A 83 -5.07 9.72 0.86
C ASP A 83 -4.60 9.04 -0.43
N THR A 84 -3.93 7.90 -0.31
CA THR A 84 -3.46 7.12 -1.47
C THR A 84 -4.63 6.47 -2.21
N PHE A 85 -5.66 5.95 -1.53
CA PHE A 85 -6.86 5.48 -2.22
C PHE A 85 -7.56 6.59 -2.99
N VAL A 86 -7.58 7.83 -2.48
CA VAL A 86 -8.06 9.00 -3.24
C VAL A 86 -7.21 9.24 -4.48
N LYS A 87 -5.88 9.23 -4.35
CA LYS A 87 -4.96 9.38 -5.50
C LYS A 87 -5.18 8.31 -6.58
N LEU A 88 -5.50 7.07 -6.17
CA LEU A 88 -5.82 5.96 -7.07
C LEU A 88 -7.22 6.08 -7.71
N GLY A 89 -7.99 7.13 -7.41
CA GLY A 89 -9.37 7.32 -7.89
C GLY A 89 -10.38 6.36 -7.25
N ALA A 90 -10.04 5.76 -6.11
CA ALA A 90 -10.84 4.78 -5.40
C ALA A 90 -11.69 5.43 -4.29
N ASP A 91 -12.43 6.49 -4.61
CA ASP A 91 -13.10 7.38 -3.64
C ASP A 91 -14.02 6.64 -2.65
N ARG A 92 -14.73 5.61 -3.12
CA ARG A 92 -15.61 4.80 -2.25
C ARG A 92 -14.81 3.97 -1.23
N ILE A 93 -13.65 3.45 -1.62
CA ILE A 93 -12.76 2.72 -0.72
C ILE A 93 -12.12 3.70 0.26
N ALA A 94 -11.66 4.85 -0.23
CA ALA A 94 -11.12 5.91 0.61
C ALA A 94 -12.12 6.37 1.69
N ASP A 95 -13.41 6.51 1.35
CA ASP A 95 -14.46 6.85 2.31
C ASP A 95 -14.63 5.79 3.41
N VAL A 96 -14.61 4.50 3.06
CA VAL A 96 -14.67 3.41 4.05
C VAL A 96 -13.46 3.46 4.98
N VAL A 97 -12.26 3.59 4.42
CA VAL A 97 -11.02 3.69 5.19
C VAL A 97 -11.06 4.91 6.12
N LYS A 98 -11.53 6.06 5.64
CA LYS A 98 -11.71 7.27 6.44
C LYS A 98 -12.64 7.04 7.63
N ARG A 99 -13.79 6.38 7.42
CA ARG A 99 -14.74 6.08 8.49
C ARG A 99 -14.15 5.10 9.50
N ALA A 100 -13.42 4.07 9.05
CA ALA A 100 -12.69 3.17 9.92
C ALA A 100 -11.60 3.92 10.73
N ASN A 101 -10.87 4.85 10.11
CA ASN A 101 -9.86 5.68 10.77
C ASN A 101 -10.48 6.52 11.89
N ASN A 102 -11.61 7.16 11.61
CA ASN A 102 -12.34 7.94 12.61
C ASN A 102 -12.87 7.07 13.75
N GLN A 103 -13.38 5.87 13.43
CA GLN A 103 -13.82 4.92 14.45
C GLN A 103 -12.65 4.49 15.35
N TYR A 104 -11.50 4.16 14.76
CA TYR A 104 -10.31 3.81 15.54
C TYR A 104 -9.86 4.98 16.41
N ALA A 105 -9.77 6.19 15.87
CA ALA A 105 -9.38 7.38 16.62
C ALA A 105 -10.31 7.64 17.82
N ALA A 106 -11.63 7.46 17.65
CA ALA A 106 -12.61 7.64 18.73
C ALA A 106 -12.48 6.61 19.85
N ASN A 107 -12.03 5.38 19.55
CA ASN A 107 -11.92 4.28 20.51
C ASN A 107 -10.45 3.96 20.89
N ARG A 108 -9.48 4.74 20.40
CA ARG A 108 -8.04 4.42 20.49
C ARG A 108 -7.57 4.20 21.91
N ASN A 109 -7.97 5.07 22.83
CA ASN A 109 -7.55 4.97 24.23
C ASN A 109 -8.10 3.70 24.91
N GLU A 110 -9.34 3.33 24.60
CA GLU A 110 -9.93 2.09 25.12
C GLU A 110 -9.21 0.89 24.52
N LEU A 111 -9.11 0.82 23.20
CA LEU A 111 -8.45 -0.26 22.48
C LEU A 111 -7.00 -0.45 22.94
N GLN A 112 -6.22 0.62 23.08
CA GLN A 112 -4.84 0.53 23.57
C GLN A 112 -4.73 0.09 25.03
N SER A 113 -5.76 0.33 25.85
CA SER A 113 -5.77 -0.13 27.24
C SER A 113 -6.04 -1.63 27.38
N VAL A 114 -6.66 -2.25 26.37
CA VAL A 114 -6.98 -3.69 26.35
C VAL A 114 -6.10 -4.50 25.39
N TRP A 115 -5.48 -3.87 24.39
CA TRP A 115 -4.54 -4.50 23.45
C TRP A 115 -3.16 -4.70 24.08
N ASP A 116 -3.11 -5.67 24.98
CA ASP A 116 -1.94 -6.02 25.79
C ASP A 116 -1.05 -7.11 25.16
N GLY A 117 -1.29 -7.47 23.90
CA GLY A 117 -0.59 -8.58 23.23
C GLY A 117 -1.27 -9.95 23.37
N THR A 118 -2.31 -10.07 24.20
CA THR A 118 -3.03 -11.34 24.40
C THR A 118 -4.11 -11.56 23.33
N LYS A 119 -4.57 -12.82 23.22
CA LYS A 119 -5.69 -13.16 22.32
C LYS A 119 -6.99 -12.52 22.79
N GLU A 120 -7.18 -12.43 24.10
CA GLU A 120 -8.34 -11.84 24.74
C GLU A 120 -8.44 -10.34 24.44
N GLY A 121 -7.32 -9.63 24.58
CA GLY A 121 -7.20 -8.23 24.20
C GLY A 121 -7.44 -8.00 22.71
N PHE A 122 -6.76 -8.76 21.85
CA PHE A 122 -6.97 -8.71 20.39
C PHE A 122 -8.44 -8.93 20.00
N ALA A 123 -9.12 -9.85 20.68
CA ALA A 123 -10.51 -10.20 20.40
C ALA A 123 -11.53 -9.12 20.82
N HIS A 124 -11.13 -8.12 21.62
CA HIS A 124 -12.03 -7.09 22.14
C HIS A 124 -12.78 -6.35 21.03
N GLY A 125 -12.08 -5.84 20.02
CA GLY A 125 -12.72 -5.06 18.95
C GLY A 125 -13.68 -5.88 18.08
N TYR A 126 -13.47 -7.20 17.94
CA TYR A 126 -14.44 -8.08 17.28
C TYR A 126 -15.67 -8.34 18.16
N LYS A 127 -15.51 -8.48 19.48
CA LYS A 127 -16.66 -8.68 20.40
C LYS A 127 -17.58 -7.47 20.40
N GLU A 128 -16.97 -6.28 20.41
CA GLU A 128 -17.68 -4.99 20.35
C GLU A 128 -18.11 -4.61 18.93
N LYS A 129 -17.74 -5.40 17.92
CA LYS A 129 -18.11 -5.20 16.50
C LYS A 129 -17.78 -3.80 15.99
N LEU A 130 -16.66 -3.24 16.45
CA LEU A 130 -16.32 -1.84 16.20
C LEU A 130 -16.13 -1.55 14.71
N PHE A 131 -15.72 -2.56 13.93
CA PHE A 131 -15.36 -2.38 12.54
C PHE A 131 -16.17 -3.24 11.55
N ASP A 132 -17.07 -4.12 12.01
CA ASP A 132 -17.81 -5.09 11.19
C ASP A 132 -18.46 -4.45 9.96
N ALA A 133 -19.13 -3.30 10.13
CA ALA A 133 -19.79 -2.62 9.02
C ALA A 133 -18.81 -2.07 7.96
N PHE A 134 -17.61 -1.66 8.37
CA PHE A 134 -16.58 -1.19 7.46
C PHE A 134 -15.88 -2.36 6.76
N ASP A 135 -15.69 -3.46 7.48
CA ASP A 135 -15.17 -4.71 6.91
C ASP A 135 -16.11 -5.22 5.81
N ASP A 136 -17.40 -5.35 6.10
CA ASP A 136 -18.42 -5.78 5.13
C ASP A 136 -18.45 -4.88 3.88
N GLU A 137 -18.41 -3.56 4.08
CA GLU A 137 -18.40 -2.61 2.97
C GLU A 137 -17.10 -2.67 2.16
N TYR A 138 -15.96 -2.79 2.83
CA TYR A 138 -14.66 -2.95 2.19
C TYR A 138 -14.61 -4.22 1.35
N TYR A 139 -15.06 -5.36 1.88
CA TYR A 139 -15.11 -6.63 1.16
C TYR A 139 -16.07 -6.58 -0.04
N ALA A 140 -17.19 -5.86 0.07
CA ALA A 140 -18.10 -5.67 -1.06
C ALA A 140 -17.47 -4.85 -2.21
N LEU A 141 -16.59 -3.90 -1.87
CA LEU A 141 -15.86 -3.07 -2.83
C LEU A 141 -14.62 -3.78 -3.40
N MET A 142 -13.89 -4.53 -2.57
CA MET A 142 -12.66 -5.27 -2.88
C MET A 142 -12.95 -6.76 -3.09
N ARG A 143 -13.44 -7.09 -4.28
CA ARG A 143 -13.96 -8.43 -4.60
C ARG A 143 -12.89 -9.52 -4.71
N ASN A 144 -11.63 -9.13 -4.88
CA ASN A 144 -10.46 -10.03 -4.90
C ASN A 144 -9.15 -9.26 -4.72
N ASP A 145 -8.11 -9.96 -4.29
CA ASP A 145 -6.78 -9.39 -4.00
C ASP A 145 -6.11 -8.74 -5.22
N ARG A 146 -6.47 -9.15 -6.45
CA ARG A 146 -5.89 -8.56 -7.66
C ARG A 146 -6.43 -7.16 -7.95
N GLN A 147 -7.56 -6.78 -7.35
CA GLN A 147 -8.20 -5.51 -7.61
C GLN A 147 -7.32 -4.34 -7.17
N LEU A 148 -6.69 -4.43 -5.99
CA LEU A 148 -5.74 -3.40 -5.52
C LEU A 148 -4.55 -3.26 -6.47
N TYR A 149 -3.91 -4.38 -6.82
CA TYR A 149 -2.77 -4.36 -7.74
C TYR A 149 -3.13 -3.82 -9.13
N THR A 150 -4.36 -4.10 -9.58
CA THR A 150 -4.88 -3.54 -10.84
C THR A 150 -5.08 -2.03 -10.74
N MET A 151 -5.59 -1.50 -9.62
CA MET A 151 -5.73 -0.05 -9.41
C MET A 151 -4.37 0.65 -9.42
N ILE A 152 -3.41 0.14 -8.63
CA ILE A 152 -2.05 0.71 -8.56
C ILE A 152 -1.38 0.65 -9.93
N GLY A 153 -1.46 -0.48 -10.63
CA GLY A 153 -0.87 -0.61 -11.97
C GLY A 153 -1.53 0.30 -13.02
N THR A 154 -2.82 0.57 -12.89
CA THR A 154 -3.54 1.51 -13.75
C THR A 154 -3.07 2.94 -13.49
N TYR A 155 -2.90 3.31 -12.21
CA TYR A 155 -2.32 4.59 -11.83
C TYR A 155 -0.91 4.76 -12.40
N ILE A 156 -0.03 3.75 -12.26
CA ILE A 156 1.32 3.77 -12.86
C ILE A 156 1.26 4.02 -14.39
N LYS A 157 0.33 3.37 -15.10
CA LYS A 157 0.14 3.58 -16.54
C LYS A 157 -0.33 4.98 -16.90
N GLN A 158 -1.17 5.58 -16.07
CA GLN A 158 -1.72 6.93 -16.28
C GLN A 158 -0.73 8.03 -15.88
N HIS A 159 0.20 7.72 -14.97
CA HIS A 159 1.15 8.66 -14.37
C HIS A 159 2.61 8.22 -14.52
N PRO A 160 3.09 7.79 -15.71
CA PRO A 160 4.40 7.16 -15.86
C PRO A 160 5.57 8.03 -15.39
N GLN A 161 5.43 9.36 -15.47
CA GLN A 161 6.44 10.32 -15.03
C GLN A 161 6.75 10.26 -13.53
N GLU A 162 5.83 9.76 -12.70
CA GLU A 162 6.04 9.61 -11.25
C GLU A 162 6.89 8.38 -10.91
N PHE A 163 7.04 7.44 -11.85
CA PHE A 163 7.64 6.13 -11.62
C PHE A 163 8.92 5.89 -12.43
N LEU A 164 9.13 6.65 -13.50
CA LEU A 164 10.34 6.54 -14.32
C LEU A 164 11.49 7.35 -13.68
N THR A 165 12.44 6.66 -13.05
CA THR A 165 13.68 7.29 -12.59
C THR A 165 14.55 7.70 -13.80
N GLY A 166 14.86 8.99 -13.94
CA GLY A 166 15.93 9.48 -14.85
C GLY A 166 15.54 10.36 -16.04
N MET A 167 14.28 10.84 -16.17
CA MET A 167 13.93 11.79 -17.24
C MET A 167 14.08 13.29 -16.87
N THR A 168 14.35 13.61 -15.60
CA THR A 168 14.36 15.00 -15.12
C THR A 168 15.73 15.70 -15.16
N GLU A 169 16.85 14.98 -15.18
CA GLU A 169 18.18 15.64 -15.10
C GLU A 169 18.79 16.04 -16.45
N TRP A 170 18.40 15.40 -17.56
CA TRP A 170 19.04 15.68 -18.87
C TRP A 170 18.32 16.73 -19.72
N TYR A 171 17.05 17.05 -19.44
CA TYR A 171 16.27 17.99 -20.27
C TYR A 171 16.32 19.45 -19.80
N VAL A 172 16.81 19.72 -18.58
CA VAL A 172 16.92 21.10 -18.05
C VAL A 172 18.23 21.78 -18.49
N LEU A 173 19.23 21.03 -18.96
CA LEU A 173 20.53 21.57 -19.39
C LEU A 173 20.67 21.82 -20.90
N LEU A 174 19.59 21.67 -21.68
CA LEU A 174 19.58 21.90 -23.14
C LEU A 174 18.55 22.95 -23.59
N LYS A 175 18.18 23.90 -22.72
CA LYS A 175 17.47 25.11 -23.13
C LYS A 175 18.29 26.35 -22.80
#